data_AF-A0AB34K3Q4-F1
#
_entry.id   AF-A0AB34K3Q4-F1
#
_cell.length_a   1.000
_cell.length_b   1.000
_cell.length_c   1.000
_cell.angle_alpha   90.00
_cell.angle_beta   90.00
_cell.angle_gamma   90.00
#
_symmetry.space_group_name_H-M   'P 1'
#
loop_
_entity.id
_entity.type
_entity.pdbx_description
1 polymer ?
#
loop_
_entity_poly.entity_id
_entity_poly.type
_entity_poly.pdbx_seq_one_letter_code
_entity_poly.pdbx_strand_id
1 'polypeptide(L)'
;MAFLVLLSLALLPPGTSMTRTTHLQMMARGKSPNPAAGGFGAAKAAPLSLDDVVATFPNRLPSRADVCCPCGTGDSYEACCQPYHLGVKVAETPERCLRSRYSAFCYRLPKYIISTTAKSNSDWQADKVKWARRLHKEQMFDSFEFVSLEIVDQAEGASEREALINMRVTLQPIDERTKLKSQVEPMVFAELSKFKQTAKGAWLYSTGSVTSEVAGLKGRTLNDDKDLSRLQKDVGFVEGVMNTPKN
;
A
#
# COMPACT_ATOMS: atom_id res chain seq x y z
N MET A 1 -1.50 1.60 5.35
CA MET A 1 -1.62 0.74 4.15
C MET A 1 -1.02 -0.57 4.56
N ALA A 2 -1.85 -1.58 4.82
CA ALA A 2 -1.43 -2.74 5.60
C ALA A 2 -0.30 -3.57 4.95
N PHE A 3 -0.01 -3.35 3.66
CA PHE A 3 1.25 -3.75 3.03
C PHE A 3 2.54 -3.18 3.67
N LEU A 4 2.47 -2.20 4.58
CA LEU A 4 3.64 -1.42 5.05
C LEU A 4 4.40 -1.98 6.24
N VAL A 5 3.95 -3.08 6.86
CA VAL A 5 4.77 -3.71 7.92
C VAL A 5 5.69 -4.81 7.37
N LEU A 6 5.66 -5.02 6.06
CA LEU A 6 6.27 -6.18 5.42
C LEU A 6 7.78 -6.12 5.17
N LEU A 7 8.43 -4.95 5.13
CA LEU A 7 9.77 -4.87 4.55
C LEU A 7 10.95 -4.74 5.51
N SER A 8 10.73 -4.56 6.80
CA SER A 8 11.84 -4.57 7.77
C SER A 8 12.26 -5.97 8.22
N LEU A 9 11.46 -7.01 7.94
CA LEU A 9 11.72 -8.39 8.40
C LEU A 9 12.11 -9.37 7.29
N ALA A 10 11.70 -9.15 6.03
CA ALA A 10 12.00 -10.05 4.92
C ALA A 10 13.41 -9.90 4.32
N LEU A 11 14.19 -8.90 4.76
CA LEU A 11 15.58 -8.68 4.35
C LEU A 11 16.60 -9.24 5.35
N LEU A 12 16.17 -9.90 6.44
CA LEU A 12 17.10 -10.58 7.33
C LEU A 12 17.49 -11.93 6.72
N PRO A 13 18.79 -12.19 6.47
CA PRO A 13 19.24 -13.51 6.07
C PRO A 13 18.88 -14.52 7.17
N PRO A 14 18.59 -15.78 6.81
CA PRO A 14 18.29 -16.82 7.79
C PRO A 14 19.43 -16.91 8.83
N GLY A 15 19.12 -16.67 10.11
CA GLY A 15 20.05 -16.86 11.22
C GLY A 15 20.45 -15.62 12.04
N THR A 16 19.89 -14.43 11.80
CA THR A 16 20.22 -13.27 12.65
C THR A 16 19.39 -13.25 13.95
N SER A 17 20.04 -13.59 15.06
CA SER A 17 19.51 -13.46 16.42
C SER A 17 19.49 -11.98 16.85
N MET A 18 18.39 -11.55 17.45
CA MET A 18 18.15 -10.17 17.90
C MET A 18 18.84 -9.96 19.25
N THR A 19 20.10 -9.49 19.27
CA THR A 19 20.71 -8.97 20.49
C THR A 19 20.42 -7.49 20.66
N ARG A 20 19.87 -7.18 21.83
CA ARG A 20 19.55 -5.87 22.38
C ARG A 20 20.84 -5.08 22.63
N THR A 21 20.75 -3.74 22.58
CA THR A 21 21.76 -2.72 23.00
C THR A 21 22.59 -2.19 21.81
N THR A 22 22.42 -0.93 21.41
CA THR A 22 23.14 0.19 22.04
C THR A 22 22.44 1.53 21.80
N HIS A 23 22.26 2.27 22.88
CA HIS A 23 21.98 3.70 22.91
C HIS A 23 23.15 4.35 23.66
N LEU A 24 24.09 5.01 22.98
CA LEU A 24 24.78 6.21 23.49
C LEU A 24 25.74 6.85 22.48
N GLN A 25 25.55 8.16 22.32
CA GLN A 25 26.53 9.24 22.11
C GLN A 25 27.55 9.17 20.96
N MET A 26 27.43 10.18 20.08
CA MET A 26 28.58 11.05 19.78
C MET A 26 28.16 12.52 19.83
N MET A 27 28.65 13.23 20.85
CA MET A 27 28.83 14.68 20.80
C MET A 27 30.30 14.95 20.49
N ALA A 28 30.58 15.62 19.38
CA ALA A 28 31.81 16.37 19.18
C ALA A 28 31.54 17.53 18.22
N ARG A 29 32.06 18.70 18.62
CA ARG A 29 31.74 20.04 18.12
C ARG A 29 32.40 20.32 16.76
N GLY A 30 31.63 20.85 15.82
CA GLY A 30 32.11 21.58 14.65
C GLY A 30 31.47 22.97 14.63
N LYS A 31 32.28 24.01 14.89
CA LYS A 31 31.85 25.41 14.92
C LYS A 31 31.64 25.87 13.47
N SER A 32 30.39 25.96 13.00
CA SER A 32 30.10 26.55 11.69
C SER A 32 30.14 28.08 11.77
N PRO A 33 30.74 28.78 10.79
CA PRO A 33 30.72 30.22 10.74
C PRO A 33 29.31 30.74 10.42
N ASN A 34 28.96 31.83 11.06
CA ASN A 34 27.68 32.52 10.90
C ASN A 34 27.68 33.26 9.55
N PRO A 35 26.73 33.01 8.62
CA PRO A 35 26.60 33.87 7.45
C PRO A 35 25.91 35.17 7.86
N ALA A 36 26.62 36.28 7.65
CA ALA A 36 26.09 37.62 7.76
C ALA A 36 24.98 37.88 6.71
N ALA A 37 24.08 38.78 7.08
CA ALA A 37 22.92 39.22 6.33
C ALA A 37 23.22 39.80 4.94
N GLY A 38 22.26 39.66 4.02
CA GLY A 38 22.19 40.47 2.79
C GLY A 38 21.38 39.84 1.67
N GLY A 39 20.06 40.11 1.61
CA GLY A 39 19.23 39.72 0.47
C GLY A 39 17.76 40.10 0.66
N PHE A 40 17.40 41.31 0.28
CA PHE A 40 16.00 41.76 0.22
C PHE A 40 15.29 41.09 -0.98
N GLY A 41 14.16 40.43 -0.74
CA GLY A 41 13.05 40.43 -1.70
C GLY A 41 12.87 39.29 -2.69
N ALA A 42 13.49 38.12 -2.54
CA ALA A 42 12.97 36.95 -3.27
C ALA A 42 11.64 36.53 -2.63
N ALA A 43 10.52 36.73 -3.33
CA ALA A 43 9.23 36.20 -2.89
C ALA A 43 9.41 34.71 -2.60
N LYS A 44 9.11 34.28 -1.36
CA LYS A 44 9.14 32.87 -0.98
C LYS A 44 8.21 32.14 -1.94
N ALA A 45 8.78 31.31 -2.82
CA ALA A 45 8.02 30.60 -3.83
C ALA A 45 6.80 29.93 -3.17
N ALA A 46 5.62 30.07 -3.78
CA ALA A 46 4.41 29.47 -3.27
C ALA A 46 4.63 27.97 -3.04
N PRO A 47 4.12 27.38 -1.94
CA PRO A 47 4.22 25.95 -1.72
C PRO A 47 3.64 25.20 -2.94
N LEU A 48 4.43 24.29 -3.52
CA LEU A 48 4.00 23.48 -4.66
C LEU A 48 2.71 22.72 -4.31
N SER A 49 1.77 22.65 -5.26
CA SER A 49 0.55 21.87 -5.06
C SER A 49 0.85 20.37 -5.06
N LEU A 50 -0.10 19.56 -4.58
CA LEU A 50 0.01 18.09 -4.67
C LEU A 50 0.19 17.64 -6.12
N ASP A 51 -0.48 18.31 -7.06
CA ASP A 51 -0.46 17.93 -8.47
C ASP A 51 0.88 18.25 -9.10
N ASP A 52 1.45 19.42 -8.80
CA ASP A 52 2.80 19.79 -9.25
C ASP A 52 3.85 18.80 -8.75
N VAL A 53 3.74 18.40 -7.47
CA VAL A 53 4.70 17.45 -6.88
C VAL A 53 4.54 16.07 -7.48
N VAL A 54 3.32 15.55 -7.59
CA VAL A 54 3.08 14.20 -8.14
C VAL A 54 3.45 14.11 -9.61
N ALA A 55 3.32 15.19 -10.39
CA ALA A 55 3.76 15.25 -11.78
C ALA A 55 5.27 15.03 -11.97
N THR A 56 6.09 15.26 -10.92
CA THR A 56 7.54 15.00 -10.94
C THR A 56 7.91 13.54 -10.68
N PHE A 57 6.96 12.70 -10.24
CA PHE A 57 7.25 11.32 -9.88
C PHE A 57 7.16 10.39 -11.09
N PRO A 58 8.12 9.46 -11.30
CA PRO A 58 7.94 8.41 -12.28
C PRO A 58 6.72 7.55 -11.92
N ASN A 59 5.88 7.33 -12.93
CA ASN A 59 4.76 6.38 -12.89
C ASN A 59 5.02 5.22 -13.85
N ARG A 60 4.23 4.17 -13.75
CA ARG A 60 4.31 2.97 -14.63
C ARG A 60 3.04 2.81 -15.46
N LEU A 61 2.34 3.92 -15.77
CA LEU A 61 1.17 3.86 -16.63
C LEU A 61 1.56 3.29 -18.00
N PRO A 62 0.73 2.42 -18.59
CA PRO A 62 0.99 1.91 -19.93
C PRO A 62 0.86 3.04 -20.96
N SER A 63 1.63 2.95 -22.05
CA SER A 63 1.57 3.92 -23.15
C SER A 63 0.23 3.90 -23.90
N ARG A 64 -0.48 2.77 -23.85
CA ARG A 64 -1.86 2.62 -24.34
C ARG A 64 -2.75 2.12 -23.21
N ALA A 65 -3.97 2.63 -23.13
CA ALA A 65 -4.90 2.26 -22.06
C ALA A 65 -5.80 1.06 -22.40
N ASP A 66 -5.69 0.50 -23.61
CA ASP A 66 -6.42 -0.69 -24.06
C ASP A 66 -5.79 -2.01 -23.54
N VAL A 67 -4.64 -1.95 -22.88
CA VAL A 67 -4.01 -3.11 -22.22
C VAL A 67 -4.86 -3.62 -21.06
N CYS A 68 -4.79 -4.92 -20.77
CA CYS A 68 -5.50 -5.53 -19.64
C CYS A 68 -5.16 -4.83 -18.32
N CYS A 69 -6.20 -4.52 -17.53
CA CYS A 69 -6.05 -3.89 -16.24
C CYS A 69 -5.40 -4.87 -15.24
N PRO A 70 -4.37 -4.46 -14.49
CA PRO A 70 -3.65 -5.36 -13.59
C PRO A 70 -4.50 -5.82 -12.40
N CYS A 71 -5.63 -5.17 -12.12
CA CYS A 71 -6.52 -5.60 -11.03
C CYS A 71 -7.23 -6.94 -11.26
N GLY A 72 -7.04 -7.58 -12.42
CA GLY A 72 -7.49 -8.95 -12.68
C GLY A 72 -8.94 -9.11 -13.10
N THR A 73 -9.64 -8.07 -13.56
CA THR A 73 -11.01 -8.21 -14.10
C THR A 73 -11.04 -8.75 -15.52
N GLY A 74 -9.93 -8.67 -16.26
CA GLY A 74 -9.84 -9.02 -17.68
C GLY A 74 -10.17 -7.85 -18.63
N ASP A 75 -10.81 -6.79 -18.14
CA ASP A 75 -11.09 -5.57 -18.91
C ASP A 75 -9.81 -4.78 -19.22
N SER A 76 -9.87 -3.92 -20.24
CA SER A 76 -8.81 -2.94 -20.49
C SER A 76 -8.71 -1.91 -19.35
N TYR A 77 -7.53 -1.30 -19.20
CA TYR A 77 -7.31 -0.28 -18.17
C TYR A 77 -8.27 0.92 -18.34
N GLU A 78 -8.51 1.36 -19.58
CA GLU A 78 -9.45 2.44 -19.90
C GLU A 78 -10.89 2.14 -19.48
N ALA A 79 -11.34 0.90 -19.64
CA ALA A 79 -12.69 0.47 -19.27
C ALA A 79 -12.80 0.14 -17.76
N CYS A 80 -11.67 -0.16 -17.11
CA CYS A 80 -11.63 -0.61 -15.73
C CYS A 80 -11.18 0.48 -14.75
N CYS A 81 -9.89 0.60 -14.44
CA CYS A 81 -9.41 1.42 -13.32
C CYS A 81 -9.11 2.87 -13.70
N GLN A 82 -8.90 3.18 -14.98
CA GLN A 82 -8.56 4.53 -15.42
C GLN A 82 -9.62 5.58 -15.06
N PRO A 83 -10.94 5.36 -15.22
CA PRO A 83 -11.94 6.38 -14.89
C PRO A 83 -11.89 6.79 -13.41
N TYR A 84 -11.51 5.87 -12.52
CA TYR A 84 -11.33 6.16 -11.10
C TYR A 84 -10.04 6.93 -10.83
N HIS A 85 -8.93 6.53 -11.46
CA HIS A 85 -7.64 7.23 -11.32
C HIS A 85 -7.69 8.66 -11.86
N LEU A 86 -8.49 8.91 -12.90
CA LEU A 86 -8.74 10.24 -13.46
C LEU A 86 -9.80 11.05 -12.67
N GLY A 87 -10.48 10.44 -11.70
CA GLY A 87 -11.54 11.08 -10.93
C GLY A 87 -12.85 11.28 -11.68
N VAL A 88 -13.03 10.61 -12.83
CA VAL A 88 -14.29 10.60 -13.62
C VAL A 88 -15.37 9.78 -12.89
N LYS A 89 -14.97 8.70 -12.20
CA LYS A 89 -15.86 7.86 -11.39
C LYS A 89 -15.34 7.74 -9.96
N VAL A 90 -16.24 7.45 -9.03
CA VAL A 90 -15.90 7.05 -7.65
C VAL A 90 -16.15 5.57 -7.46
N ALA A 91 -15.39 4.91 -6.60
CA ALA A 91 -15.62 3.50 -6.28
C ALA A 91 -16.90 3.34 -5.45
N GLU A 92 -17.98 2.85 -6.06
CA GLU A 92 -19.29 2.67 -5.42
C GLU A 92 -19.42 1.32 -4.67
N THR A 93 -18.44 0.43 -4.82
CA THR A 93 -18.32 -0.81 -4.06
C THR A 93 -16.95 -0.94 -3.41
N PRO A 94 -16.82 -1.66 -2.27
CA PRO A 94 -15.54 -1.88 -1.62
C PRO A 94 -14.57 -2.68 -2.51
N GLU A 95 -15.07 -3.66 -3.28
CA GLU A 95 -14.28 -4.39 -4.28
C GLU A 95 -13.70 -3.44 -5.34
N ARG A 96 -14.51 -2.50 -5.85
CA ARG A 96 -14.02 -1.54 -6.85
C ARG A 96 -12.96 -0.60 -6.24
N CYS A 97 -13.12 -0.23 -4.97
CA CYS A 97 -12.11 0.53 -4.23
C CYS A 97 -10.81 -0.26 -4.11
N LEU A 98 -10.88 -1.54 -3.73
CA LEU A 98 -9.73 -2.43 -3.63
C LEU A 98 -9.00 -2.57 -4.97
N ARG A 99 -9.71 -2.97 -6.03
CA ARG A 99 -9.13 -3.22 -7.36
C ARG A 99 -8.47 -1.99 -7.95
N SER A 100 -9.13 -0.83 -7.88
CA SER A 100 -8.54 0.43 -8.33
C SER A 100 -7.31 0.82 -7.52
N ARG A 101 -7.32 0.62 -6.21
CA ARG A 101 -6.12 0.87 -5.38
C ARG A 101 -4.97 -0.07 -5.73
N TYR A 102 -5.24 -1.34 -5.99
CA TYR A 102 -4.24 -2.30 -6.46
C TYR A 102 -3.59 -1.83 -7.78
N SER A 103 -4.39 -1.44 -8.77
CA SER A 103 -3.86 -0.88 -10.03
C SER A 103 -3.07 0.41 -9.82
N ALA A 104 -3.49 1.27 -8.89
CA ALA A 104 -2.75 2.47 -8.54
C ALA A 104 -1.38 2.16 -7.92
N PHE A 105 -1.21 1.08 -7.16
CA PHE A 105 0.10 0.62 -6.72
C PHE A 105 0.95 0.11 -7.90
N CYS A 106 0.37 -0.74 -8.76
CA CYS A 106 1.04 -1.25 -9.97
C CYS A 106 1.60 -0.10 -10.82
N TYR A 107 0.81 0.96 -10.99
CA TYR A 107 1.15 2.12 -11.83
C TYR A 107 1.80 3.29 -11.10
N ARG A 108 2.08 3.16 -9.79
CA ARG A 108 2.65 4.22 -8.94
C ARG A 108 1.86 5.54 -8.99
N LEU A 109 0.60 5.50 -8.56
CA LEU A 109 -0.32 6.66 -8.57
C LEU A 109 -0.62 7.15 -7.14
N PRO A 110 0.32 7.85 -6.47
CA PRO A 110 0.19 8.26 -5.07
C PRO A 110 -1.01 9.18 -4.81
N LYS A 111 -1.35 10.06 -5.76
CA LYS A 111 -2.52 10.95 -5.61
C LYS A 111 -3.80 10.14 -5.41
N TYR A 112 -4.00 9.08 -6.21
CA TYR A 112 -5.17 8.22 -6.09
C TYR A 112 -5.19 7.50 -4.75
N ILE A 113 -4.05 6.93 -4.36
CA ILE A 113 -3.86 6.27 -3.06
C ILE A 113 -4.23 7.18 -1.89
N ILE A 114 -3.76 8.44 -1.90
CA ILE A 114 -4.09 9.45 -0.87
C ILE A 114 -5.58 9.74 -0.85
N SER A 115 -6.18 9.97 -2.03
CA SER A 115 -7.59 10.36 -2.15
C SER A 115 -8.57 9.26 -1.73
N THR A 116 -8.16 7.99 -1.83
CA THR A 116 -8.97 6.81 -1.51
C THR A 116 -8.64 6.18 -0.16
N THR A 117 -7.87 6.87 0.68
CA THR A 117 -7.55 6.44 2.05
C THR A 117 -8.39 7.25 3.05
N ALA A 118 -9.13 6.55 3.92
CA ALA A 118 -10.00 7.18 4.90
C ALA A 118 -9.20 7.96 5.95
N LYS A 119 -9.80 9.02 6.52
CA LYS A 119 -9.19 9.82 7.60
C LYS A 119 -8.90 9.01 8.87
N SER A 120 -9.63 7.91 9.08
CA SER A 120 -9.42 6.98 10.19
C SER A 120 -8.21 6.06 9.99
N ASN A 121 -7.57 6.06 8.82
CA ASN A 121 -6.39 5.26 8.57
C ASN A 121 -5.17 5.86 9.28
N SER A 122 -4.32 5.01 9.87
CA SER A 122 -3.11 5.42 10.58
C SER A 122 -2.06 6.13 9.70
N ASP A 123 -2.05 5.88 8.39
CA ASP A 123 -1.16 6.58 7.44
C ASP A 123 -1.71 7.92 6.95
N TRP A 124 -2.95 8.26 7.29
CA TRP A 124 -3.57 9.49 6.83
C TRP A 124 -2.78 10.71 7.34
N GLN A 125 -2.50 11.64 6.44
CA GLN A 125 -1.81 12.89 6.76
C GLN A 125 -2.56 14.08 6.17
N ALA A 126 -2.68 15.15 6.96
CA ALA A 126 -3.27 16.41 6.50
C ALA A 126 -2.41 17.05 5.38
N ASP A 127 -1.08 17.01 5.54
CA ASP A 127 -0.13 17.43 4.50
C ASP A 127 0.01 16.34 3.43
N LYS A 128 -0.77 16.48 2.37
CA LYS A 128 -0.78 15.54 1.24
C LYS A 128 0.51 15.56 0.43
N VAL A 129 1.24 16.68 0.41
CA VAL A 129 2.51 16.78 -0.32
C VAL A 129 3.57 15.95 0.39
N LYS A 130 3.68 16.11 1.71
CA LYS A 130 4.56 15.27 2.54
C LYS A 130 4.19 13.80 2.42
N TRP A 131 2.89 13.49 2.44
CA TRP A 131 2.42 12.12 2.28
C TRP A 131 2.78 11.54 0.91
N ALA A 132 2.59 12.29 -0.18
CA ALA A 132 2.91 11.84 -1.53
C ALA A 132 4.41 11.55 -1.69
N ARG A 133 5.28 12.39 -1.12
CA ARG A 133 6.74 12.16 -1.11
C ARG A 133 7.12 10.90 -0.35
N ARG A 134 6.52 10.69 0.84
CA ARG A 134 6.72 9.45 1.62
C ARG A 134 6.26 8.24 0.83
N LEU A 135 5.08 8.31 0.22
CA LEU A 135 4.55 7.22 -0.60
C LEU A 135 5.51 6.87 -1.73
N HIS A 136 5.91 7.88 -2.50
CA HIS A 136 6.81 7.73 -3.64
C HIS A 136 8.16 7.09 -3.26
N LYS A 137 8.75 7.52 -2.15
CA LYS A 137 10.08 7.09 -1.71
C LYS A 137 10.08 5.73 -1.00
N GLU A 138 9.05 5.44 -0.21
CA GLU A 138 9.11 4.36 0.79
C GLU A 138 7.99 3.32 0.65
N GLN A 139 6.91 3.60 -0.10
CA GLN A 139 5.64 2.85 0.04
C GLN A 139 4.97 2.45 -1.26
N MET A 140 5.62 2.72 -2.40
CA MET A 140 5.12 2.26 -3.69
C MET A 140 5.69 0.90 -4.10
N PHE A 141 6.39 0.22 -3.17
CA PHE A 141 6.89 -1.16 -3.33
C PHE A 141 7.74 -1.35 -4.59
N ASP A 142 8.70 -0.45 -4.82
CA ASP A 142 9.55 -0.50 -6.01
C ASP A 142 10.41 -1.75 -6.13
N SER A 143 10.71 -2.41 -5.02
CA SER A 143 11.45 -3.68 -4.99
C SER A 143 10.58 -4.89 -5.37
N PHE A 144 9.33 -4.68 -5.81
CA PHE A 144 8.42 -5.74 -6.23
C PHE A 144 7.69 -5.42 -7.53
N GLU A 145 7.40 -6.49 -8.27
CA GLU A 145 6.37 -6.51 -9.30
C GLU A 145 5.08 -7.08 -8.70
N PHE A 146 3.97 -6.40 -8.98
CA PHE A 146 2.63 -6.84 -8.58
C PHE A 146 2.14 -7.86 -9.60
N VAL A 147 2.02 -9.12 -9.20
CA VAL A 147 1.71 -10.23 -10.10
C VAL A 147 0.21 -10.48 -10.18
N SER A 148 -0.46 -10.61 -9.04
CA SER A 148 -1.91 -10.85 -9.00
C SER A 148 -2.58 -10.29 -7.76
N LEU A 149 -3.89 -10.07 -7.89
CA LEU A 149 -4.84 -9.81 -6.82
C LEU A 149 -5.95 -10.87 -6.92
N GLU A 150 -6.17 -11.59 -5.83
CA GLU A 150 -7.26 -12.52 -5.65
C GLU A 150 -8.14 -12.04 -4.49
N ILE A 151 -9.44 -11.89 -4.72
CA ILE A 151 -10.40 -11.63 -3.65
C ILE A 151 -10.90 -12.98 -3.19
N VAL A 152 -10.59 -13.33 -1.95
CA VAL A 152 -10.92 -14.63 -1.36
C VAL A 152 -12.36 -14.62 -0.87
N ASP A 153 -12.74 -13.58 -0.11
CA ASP A 153 -14.06 -13.48 0.49
C ASP A 153 -14.37 -12.03 0.90
N GLN A 154 -15.66 -11.69 1.03
CA GLN A 154 -16.16 -10.38 1.42
C GLN A 154 -17.27 -10.50 2.45
N ALA A 155 -17.25 -9.62 3.44
CA ALA A 155 -18.28 -9.52 4.46
C ALA A 155 -18.68 -8.08 4.75
N GLU A 156 -19.83 -7.91 5.40
CA GLU A 156 -20.24 -6.65 5.99
C GLU A 156 -19.32 -6.30 7.19
N GLY A 157 -19.14 -5.00 7.43
CA GLY A 157 -18.43 -4.52 8.61
C GLY A 157 -19.37 -4.28 9.79
N ALA A 158 -18.92 -3.50 10.77
CA ALA A 158 -19.71 -3.20 11.97
C ALA A 158 -20.93 -2.28 11.72
N SER A 159 -21.09 -1.78 10.50
CA SER A 159 -22.26 -1.01 10.06
C SER A 159 -22.46 -1.18 8.56
N GLU A 160 -23.62 -0.79 8.03
CA GLU A 160 -23.95 -0.83 6.59
C GLU A 160 -23.00 -0.01 5.70
N ARG A 161 -22.21 0.90 6.29
CA ARG A 161 -21.18 1.70 5.59
C ARG A 161 -19.77 1.17 5.80
N GLU A 162 -19.63 -0.03 6.34
CA GLU A 162 -18.36 -0.72 6.49
C GLU A 162 -18.40 -2.07 5.77
N ALA A 163 -17.28 -2.47 5.20
CA ALA A 163 -17.12 -3.77 4.56
C ALA A 163 -15.72 -4.30 4.82
N LEU A 164 -15.61 -5.62 4.87
CA LEU A 164 -14.37 -6.36 5.02
C LEU A 164 -14.11 -7.15 3.75
N ILE A 165 -12.88 -7.14 3.25
CA ILE A 165 -12.45 -7.97 2.12
C ILE A 165 -11.20 -8.72 2.53
N ASN A 166 -11.26 -10.05 2.44
CA ASN A 166 -10.10 -10.92 2.52
C ASN A 166 -9.54 -11.12 1.11
N MET A 167 -8.25 -10.88 0.94
CA MET A 167 -7.59 -10.93 -0.36
C MET A 167 -6.23 -11.60 -0.26
N ARG A 168 -5.74 -12.12 -1.40
CA ARG A 168 -4.34 -12.51 -1.58
C ARG A 168 -3.70 -11.64 -2.64
N VAL A 169 -2.48 -11.20 -2.38
CA VAL A 169 -1.66 -10.47 -3.34
C VAL A 169 -0.35 -11.21 -3.55
N THR A 170 -0.06 -11.53 -4.81
CA THR A 170 1.20 -12.14 -5.21
C THR A 170 2.16 -11.04 -5.65
N LEU A 171 3.34 -11.00 -5.03
CA LEU A 171 4.41 -10.06 -5.35
C LEU A 171 5.67 -10.82 -5.76
N GLN A 172 6.28 -10.43 -6.86
CA GLN A 172 7.56 -10.96 -7.31
C GLN A 172 8.67 -9.99 -6.89
N PRO A 173 9.65 -10.40 -6.06
CA PRO A 173 10.80 -9.57 -5.75
C PRO A 173 11.57 -9.19 -7.03
N ILE A 174 12.01 -7.92 -7.10
CA ILE A 174 12.89 -7.39 -8.13
C ILE A 174 14.31 -7.37 -7.57
N ASP A 175 15.27 -7.90 -8.32
CA ASP A 175 16.68 -7.81 -7.98
C ASP A 175 17.13 -6.34 -8.08
N GLU A 176 17.56 -5.77 -6.97
CA GLU A 176 17.86 -4.34 -6.89
C GLU A 176 19.06 -3.91 -7.73
N ARG A 177 19.97 -4.84 -8.03
CA ARG A 177 21.19 -4.59 -8.81
C ARG A 177 20.90 -4.56 -10.32
N THR A 178 20.09 -5.50 -10.79
CA THR A 178 19.77 -5.69 -12.22
C THR A 178 18.48 -5.01 -12.64
N LYS A 179 17.60 -4.67 -11.68
CA LYS A 179 16.24 -4.18 -11.90
C LYS A 179 15.34 -5.17 -12.66
N LEU A 180 15.71 -6.45 -12.66
CA LEU A 180 14.94 -7.54 -13.26
C LEU A 180 14.26 -8.39 -12.18
N LYS A 181 13.35 -9.27 -12.59
CA LYS A 181 12.75 -10.26 -11.69
C LYS A 181 13.86 -11.05 -11.00
N SER A 182 13.78 -11.11 -9.68
CA SER A 182 14.64 -12.00 -8.88
C SER A 182 14.34 -13.45 -9.24
N GLN A 183 15.32 -14.34 -9.04
CA GLN A 183 15.12 -15.80 -9.13
C GLN A 183 14.41 -16.36 -7.88
N VAL A 184 14.15 -15.52 -6.88
CA VAL A 184 13.36 -15.89 -5.70
C VAL A 184 11.90 -16.08 -6.12
N GLU A 185 11.27 -17.13 -5.59
CA GLU A 185 9.86 -17.44 -5.81
C GLU A 185 8.93 -16.26 -5.44
N PRO A 186 7.80 -16.08 -6.16
CA PRO A 186 6.79 -15.10 -5.78
C PRO A 186 6.29 -15.30 -4.35
N MET A 187 6.09 -14.19 -3.65
CA MET A 187 5.55 -14.16 -2.29
C MET A 187 4.05 -13.91 -2.32
N VAL A 188 3.29 -14.67 -1.54
CA VAL A 188 1.84 -14.46 -1.37
C VAL A 188 1.56 -13.87 0.00
N PHE A 189 0.83 -12.75 0.00
CA PHE A 189 0.37 -12.07 1.20
C PHE A 189 -1.15 -12.14 1.28
N ALA A 190 -1.68 -12.62 2.40
CA ALA A 190 -3.10 -12.55 2.68
C ALA A 190 -3.38 -11.27 3.50
N GLU A 191 -4.39 -10.50 3.10
CA GLU A 191 -4.81 -9.30 3.81
C GLU A 191 -6.32 -9.31 4.06
N LEU A 192 -6.71 -9.09 5.32
CA LEU A 192 -8.06 -8.68 5.66
C LEU A 192 -8.11 -7.15 5.72
N SER A 193 -8.78 -6.54 4.75
CA SER A 193 -8.95 -5.10 4.62
C SER A 193 -10.33 -4.65 5.09
N LYS A 194 -10.40 -3.51 5.77
CA LYS A 194 -11.65 -2.79 6.05
C LYS A 194 -11.79 -1.54 5.19
N PHE A 195 -12.97 -1.39 4.61
CA PHE A 195 -13.37 -0.23 3.82
C PHE A 195 -14.53 0.50 4.51
N LYS A 196 -14.62 1.82 4.27
CA LYS A 196 -15.71 2.66 4.77
C LYS A 196 -16.31 3.47 3.63
N GLN A 197 -17.63 3.51 3.56
CA GLN A 197 -18.36 4.33 2.61
C GLN A 197 -18.54 5.76 3.15
N THR A 198 -18.27 6.75 2.30
CA THR A 198 -18.56 8.15 2.57
C THR A 198 -20.05 8.45 2.43
N ALA A 199 -20.51 9.58 2.98
CA ALA A 199 -21.89 10.05 2.78
C ALA A 199 -22.26 10.29 1.30
N LYS A 200 -21.27 10.40 0.41
CA LYS A 200 -21.46 10.56 -1.05
C LYS A 200 -21.36 9.24 -1.82
N GLY A 201 -21.40 8.09 -1.13
CA GLY A 201 -21.41 6.77 -1.76
C GLY A 201 -20.03 6.21 -2.13
N ALA A 202 -18.96 7.02 -2.11
CA ALA A 202 -17.61 6.55 -2.42
C ALA A 202 -17.02 5.71 -1.28
N TRP A 203 -16.43 4.56 -1.59
CA TRP A 203 -15.71 3.71 -0.65
C TRP A 203 -14.24 4.09 -0.52
N LEU A 204 -13.73 4.09 0.71
CA LEU A 204 -12.34 4.42 1.07
C LEU A 204 -11.73 3.28 1.88
N TYR A 205 -10.44 3.03 1.66
CA TYR A 205 -9.66 2.11 2.47
C TYR A 205 -9.44 2.67 3.87
N SER A 206 -9.82 1.92 4.91
CA SER A 206 -9.70 2.35 6.31
C SER A 206 -8.53 1.73 7.04
N THR A 207 -8.33 0.42 6.96
CA THR A 207 -7.25 -0.30 7.67
C THR A 207 -7.16 -1.72 7.12
N GLY A 208 -6.11 -2.45 7.46
CA GLY A 208 -5.95 -3.86 7.10
C GLY A 208 -5.00 -4.60 8.04
N SER A 209 -5.19 -5.91 8.13
CA SER A 209 -4.32 -6.85 8.83
C SER A 209 -3.74 -7.81 7.81
N VAL A 210 -2.41 -7.97 7.79
CA VAL A 210 -1.70 -8.81 6.82
C VAL A 210 -1.09 -10.02 7.52
N THR A 211 -1.31 -11.18 6.94
CA THR A 211 -0.66 -12.44 7.31
C THR A 211 0.20 -12.93 6.14
N SER A 212 1.41 -13.40 6.45
CA SER A 212 2.27 -14.03 5.44
C SER A 212 1.93 -15.50 5.30
N GLU A 213 1.91 -15.99 4.07
CA GLU A 213 1.86 -17.43 3.77
C GLU A 213 3.22 -18.01 3.38
N VAL A 214 4.27 -17.18 3.36
CA VAL A 214 5.64 -17.57 3.00
C VAL A 214 6.19 -18.59 3.99
N ALA A 215 6.86 -19.62 3.48
CA ALA A 215 7.52 -20.64 4.30
C ALA A 215 8.49 -19.98 5.31
N GLY A 216 8.31 -20.26 6.61
CA GLY A 216 9.07 -19.63 7.71
C GLY A 216 8.41 -18.38 8.33
N LEU A 217 7.46 -17.74 7.65
CA LEU A 217 6.64 -16.63 8.16
C LEU A 217 5.13 -16.95 8.21
N LYS A 218 4.75 -18.17 7.83
CA LYS A 218 3.37 -18.66 7.78
C LYS A 218 2.63 -18.39 9.10
N GLY A 219 1.51 -17.67 9.02
CA GLY A 219 0.64 -17.38 10.15
C GLY A 219 1.13 -16.25 11.08
N ARG A 220 2.26 -15.60 10.79
CA ARG A 220 2.66 -14.40 11.52
C ARG A 220 1.84 -13.20 11.06
N THR A 221 1.12 -12.56 11.99
CA THR A 221 0.50 -11.25 11.78
C THR A 221 1.60 -10.21 11.67
N LEU A 222 1.67 -9.57 10.50
CA LEU A 222 2.73 -8.62 10.19
C LEU A 222 2.34 -7.22 10.62
N ASN A 223 1.05 -6.91 10.64
CA ASN A 223 0.50 -5.71 11.26
C ASN A 223 -0.74 -6.09 12.07
N ASP A 224 -0.72 -5.88 13.39
CA ASP A 224 -1.85 -6.22 14.26
C ASP A 224 -2.74 -4.99 14.48
N ASP A 225 -3.73 -4.84 13.61
CA ASP A 225 -4.93 -4.09 13.98
C ASP A 225 -5.82 -5.02 14.82
N LYS A 226 -5.70 -4.87 16.14
CA LYS A 226 -6.38 -5.73 17.14
C LYS A 226 -7.90 -5.74 16.99
N ASP A 227 -8.47 -4.70 16.41
CA ASP A 227 -9.91 -4.62 16.17
C ASP A 227 -10.30 -5.43 14.93
N LEU A 228 -9.44 -5.47 13.90
CA LEU A 228 -9.64 -6.37 12.75
C LEU A 228 -9.40 -7.84 13.09
N SER A 229 -8.44 -8.17 13.95
CA SER A 229 -8.20 -9.56 14.33
C SER A 229 -9.32 -10.15 15.18
N ARG A 230 -10.07 -9.31 15.91
CA ARG A 230 -11.33 -9.68 16.57
C ARG A 230 -12.45 -9.87 15.55
N LEU A 231 -12.66 -8.90 14.65
CA LEU A 231 -13.66 -9.00 13.59
C LEU A 231 -13.42 -10.21 12.67
N GLN A 232 -12.18 -10.58 12.36
CA GLN A 232 -11.87 -11.77 11.58
C GLN A 232 -12.41 -13.05 12.22
N LYS A 233 -12.32 -13.15 13.55
CA LYS A 233 -12.85 -14.28 14.33
C LYS A 233 -14.38 -14.25 14.39
N ASP A 234 -14.96 -13.08 14.55
CA ASP A 234 -16.42 -12.89 14.70
C ASP A 234 -17.17 -13.10 13.37
N VAL A 235 -16.54 -12.75 12.24
CA VAL A 235 -17.11 -12.88 10.89
C VAL A 235 -16.89 -14.28 10.31
N GLY A 236 -16.16 -15.14 11.01
CA GLY A 236 -16.00 -16.54 10.62
C GLY A 236 -15.15 -16.74 9.35
N PHE A 237 -14.25 -15.81 9.01
CA PHE A 237 -13.25 -16.04 7.98
C PHE A 237 -12.33 -17.16 8.44
N VAL A 238 -12.66 -18.39 8.06
CA VAL A 238 -11.90 -19.59 8.39
C VAL A 238 -10.49 -19.39 7.87
N GLU A 239 -9.48 -19.49 8.74
CA GLU A 239 -8.10 -19.68 8.28
C GLU A 239 -8.13 -20.79 7.25
N GLY A 240 -7.64 -20.53 6.03
CA GLY A 240 -7.62 -21.50 4.95
C GLY A 240 -6.88 -22.77 5.38
N VAL A 241 -7.62 -23.70 5.99
CA VAL A 241 -7.25 -25.10 6.13
C VAL A 241 -7.50 -25.69 4.76
N MET A 242 -6.39 -26.05 4.12
CA MET A 242 -6.36 -26.95 2.98
C MET A 242 -7.26 -28.15 3.25
N ASN A 243 -8.45 -28.18 2.67
CA ASN A 243 -9.11 -29.46 2.41
C ASN A 243 -8.42 -30.04 1.17
N THR A 244 -7.41 -30.89 1.41
CA THR A 244 -7.02 -31.86 0.41
C THR A 244 -8.23 -32.78 0.14
N PRO A 245 -8.56 -33.10 -1.12
CA PRO A 245 -9.55 -34.12 -1.40
C PRO A 245 -9.05 -35.45 -0.83
N LYS A 246 -9.85 -36.09 0.03
CA LYS A 246 -9.67 -37.50 0.31
C LYS A 246 -10.00 -38.26 -0.97
N ASN A 247 -8.97 -38.83 -1.61
CA ASN A 247 -9.08 -40.04 -2.42
C ASN A 247 -8.04 -41.02 -1.89
#